data_AF-A0A6A1TP84-F1
#
_entry.id   AF-A0A6A1TP84-F1
#
_cell.length_a   1.000
_cell.length_b   1.000
_cell.length_c   1.000
_cell.angle_alpha   90.00
_cell.angle_beta   90.00
_cell.angle_gamma   90.00
#
_symmetry.space_group_name_H-M   'P 1'
#
loop_
_entity.id
_entity.type
_entity.pdbx_description
1 polymer ?
#
loop_
_entity_poly.entity_id
_entity_poly.type
_entity_poly.pdbx_seq_one_letter_code
_entity_poly.pdbx_strand_id
1 'polypeptide(L)'
;MDELEGAELQSTEDVVPALQLELAGAQNDIVNLEARVDELRRDMAIVRSEVHGFQNRIVALRTDLARNQDAQKLERFGSRLGRVVSDHTCPTCHQELSAELLPVAEVKGMAVEENIRFIRSQIDLYRASSSASEAESNNLRLMYDSIVLELSEKLTRIRQLGEALRRPSGATARSSIEQLVRLQARLKRFESMRAEADGMIDRFSAIADALDQLRPQLEAVKSDDFSEIDIGKIDYFETRLQERLVNFSFKTFRASEIHISREDFRPFGIIRDKSGEYVSRELGFEMSASDAIRMKWSYYLALLDVAQKFTTNHPGFVVSVTNTPPSLVSLEA
;
A
#
# COMPACT_ATOMS: atom_id res chain seq x y z
N MET A 1 -60.10 29.44 40.73
CA MET A 1 -60.89 29.28 39.51
C MET A 1 -61.05 30.61 38.76
N ASP A 2 -60.22 31.64 39.00
CA ASP A 2 -60.44 32.98 38.41
C ASP A 2 -59.16 33.74 37.98
N GLU A 3 -57.99 33.10 37.85
CA GLU A 3 -56.75 33.80 37.45
C GLU A 3 -56.14 33.30 36.12
N LEU A 4 -56.81 32.40 35.40
CA LEU A 4 -56.33 31.86 34.10
C LEU A 4 -57.21 32.21 32.90
N GLU A 5 -58.20 33.09 33.06
CA GLU A 5 -59.09 33.53 31.95
C GLU A 5 -58.60 34.82 31.24
N GLY A 6 -57.50 35.42 31.70
CA GLY A 6 -57.00 36.71 31.19
C GLY A 6 -55.94 36.65 30.09
N ALA A 7 -55.48 35.46 29.69
CA ALA A 7 -54.65 35.36 28.49
C ALA A 7 -55.58 35.32 27.28
N GLU A 8 -55.81 36.49 26.66
CA GLU A 8 -56.45 36.62 25.35
C GLU A 8 -55.95 35.50 24.43
N LEU A 9 -56.77 34.47 24.27
CA LEU A 9 -56.56 33.41 23.31
C LEU A 9 -56.73 34.07 21.95
N GLN A 10 -55.61 34.48 21.35
CA GLN A 10 -55.56 34.91 19.95
C GLN A 10 -56.45 33.98 19.14
N SER A 11 -57.42 34.58 18.46
CA SER A 11 -58.39 33.82 17.69
C SER A 11 -57.64 33.00 16.64
N THR A 12 -58.17 31.84 16.27
CA THR A 12 -57.52 30.99 15.25
C THR A 12 -57.32 31.71 13.91
N GLU A 13 -58.01 32.83 13.67
CA GLU A 13 -57.81 33.70 12.50
C GLU A 13 -56.53 34.54 12.59
N ASP A 14 -56.07 34.88 13.80
CA ASP A 14 -54.86 35.70 14.01
C ASP A 14 -53.55 34.90 13.82
N VAL A 15 -53.60 33.58 14.00
CA VAL A 15 -52.42 32.70 13.94
C VAL A 15 -52.16 32.15 12.53
N VAL A 16 -53.20 32.10 11.68
CA VAL A 16 -53.09 31.61 10.29
C VAL A 16 -52.11 32.44 9.44
N PRO A 17 -52.14 33.79 9.47
CA PRO A 17 -51.15 34.61 8.75
C PRO A 17 -49.71 34.34 9.21
N ALA A 18 -49.50 34.13 10.52
CA ALA A 18 -48.17 33.82 11.07
C ALA A 18 -47.65 32.45 10.59
N LEU A 19 -48.51 31.43 10.58
CA LEU A 19 -48.17 30.09 10.07
C LEU A 19 -47.92 30.09 8.55
N GLN A 20 -48.66 30.90 7.80
CA GLN A 20 -48.43 31.09 6.35
C GLN A 20 -47.09 31.78 6.09
N LEU A 21 -46.73 32.79 6.90
CA LEU A 21 -45.43 33.45 6.81
C LEU A 21 -44.27 32.49 7.15
N GLU A 22 -44.42 31.68 8.21
CA GLU A 22 -43.44 30.65 8.57
C GLU A 22 -43.28 29.60 7.46
N LEU A 23 -44.39 29.17 6.85
CA LEU A 23 -44.38 28.23 5.72
C LEU A 23 -43.65 28.81 4.51
N ALA A 24 -43.92 30.07 4.15
CA ALA A 24 -43.25 30.74 3.03
C ALA A 24 -41.74 30.90 3.30
N GLY A 25 -41.35 31.21 4.55
CA GLY A 25 -39.96 31.24 4.97
C GLY A 25 -39.28 29.87 4.82
N ALA A 26 -39.90 28.81 5.33
CA ALA A 26 -39.38 27.45 5.22
C ALA A 26 -39.28 26.96 3.75
N GLN A 27 -40.20 27.38 2.87
CA GLN A 27 -40.13 27.08 1.44
C GLN A 27 -38.93 27.75 0.78
N ASN A 28 -38.65 29.02 1.10
CA ASN A 28 -37.46 29.71 0.60
C ASN A 28 -36.16 29.08 1.13
N ASP A 29 -36.13 28.68 2.40
CA ASP A 29 -34.98 27.97 2.98
C ASP A 29 -34.66 26.70 2.20
N ILE A 30 -35.69 25.92 1.82
CA ILE A 30 -35.51 24.70 1.03
C ILE A 30 -34.90 24.99 -0.34
N VAL A 31 -35.39 26.02 -1.05
CA VAL A 31 -34.83 26.39 -2.36
C VAL A 31 -33.34 26.72 -2.24
N ASN A 32 -32.95 27.43 -1.17
CA ASN A 32 -31.55 27.75 -0.89
C ASN A 32 -30.72 26.50 -0.55
N LEU A 33 -31.27 25.59 0.26
CA LEU A 33 -30.61 24.33 0.61
C LEU A 33 -30.44 23.42 -0.61
N GLU A 34 -31.45 23.31 -1.47
CA GLU A 34 -31.40 22.53 -2.72
C GLU A 34 -30.32 23.08 -3.67
N ALA A 35 -30.25 24.40 -3.86
CA ALA A 35 -29.20 25.03 -4.65
C ALA A 35 -27.79 24.70 -4.13
N ARG A 36 -27.63 24.69 -2.80
CA ARG A 36 -26.36 24.38 -2.12
C ARG A 36 -26.00 22.89 -2.19
N VAL A 37 -26.99 22.01 -2.17
CA VAL A 37 -26.82 20.56 -2.44
C VAL A 37 -26.28 20.34 -3.85
N ASP A 38 -26.83 21.04 -4.85
CA ASP A 38 -26.40 20.93 -6.24
C ASP A 38 -25.02 21.54 -6.49
N GLU A 39 -24.65 22.61 -5.78
CA GLU A 39 -23.28 23.15 -5.75
C GLU A 39 -22.30 22.11 -5.19
N LEU A 40 -22.55 21.56 -4.00
CA LEU A 40 -21.67 20.57 -3.39
C LEU A 40 -21.54 19.30 -4.23
N ARG A 41 -22.61 18.87 -4.92
CA ARG A 41 -22.53 17.74 -5.86
C ARG A 41 -21.59 18.01 -7.02
N ARG A 42 -21.61 19.23 -7.57
CA ARG A 42 -20.69 19.63 -8.65
C ARG A 42 -19.25 19.68 -8.13
N ASP A 43 -19.02 20.26 -6.97
CA ASP A 43 -17.68 20.34 -6.36
C ASP A 43 -17.11 18.96 -6.07
N MET A 44 -17.90 18.06 -5.49
CA MET A 44 -17.50 16.66 -5.28
C MET A 44 -17.13 15.96 -6.58
N ALA A 45 -17.86 16.20 -7.68
CA ALA A 45 -17.55 15.62 -8.98
C ALA A 45 -16.23 16.15 -9.56
N ILE A 46 -15.95 17.46 -9.39
CA ILE A 46 -14.70 18.10 -9.81
C ILE A 46 -13.53 17.49 -9.04
N VAL A 47 -13.58 17.50 -7.71
CA VAL A 47 -12.50 16.98 -6.86
C VAL A 47 -12.24 15.49 -7.14
N ARG A 48 -13.30 14.71 -7.37
CA ARG A 48 -13.15 13.29 -7.75
C ARG A 48 -12.43 13.11 -9.08
N SER A 49 -12.70 13.98 -10.05
CA SER A 49 -11.99 14.00 -11.34
C SER A 49 -10.51 14.35 -11.16
N GLU A 50 -10.21 15.32 -10.30
CA GLU A 50 -8.83 15.72 -9.97
C GLU A 50 -8.03 14.59 -9.32
N VAL A 51 -8.61 13.92 -8.31
CA VAL A 51 -8.00 12.75 -7.66
C VAL A 51 -7.68 11.67 -8.68
N HIS A 52 -8.63 11.37 -9.58
CA HIS A 52 -8.41 10.39 -10.64
C HIS A 52 -7.29 10.83 -11.60
N GLY A 53 -7.24 12.13 -11.95
CA GLY A 53 -6.16 12.71 -12.75
C GLY A 53 -4.78 12.54 -12.10
N PHE A 54 -4.65 12.82 -10.79
CA PHE A 54 -3.41 12.61 -10.06
C PHE A 54 -3.00 11.14 -10.01
N GLN A 55 -3.95 10.23 -9.76
CA GLN A 55 -3.68 8.79 -9.75
C GLN A 55 -3.16 8.29 -11.10
N ASN A 56 -3.79 8.69 -12.20
CA ASN A 56 -3.34 8.35 -13.56
C ASN A 56 -1.93 8.90 -13.84
N ARG A 57 -1.64 10.13 -13.38
CA ARG A 57 -0.32 10.74 -13.54
C ARG A 57 0.76 10.00 -12.75
N ILE A 58 0.44 9.56 -11.54
CA ILE A 58 1.35 8.74 -10.71
C ILE A 58 1.66 7.41 -11.40
N VAL A 59 0.67 6.75 -12.00
CA VAL A 59 0.87 5.48 -12.72
C VAL A 59 1.79 5.67 -13.93
N ALA A 60 1.58 6.73 -14.71
CA ALA A 60 2.46 7.08 -15.82
C ALA A 60 3.90 7.33 -15.35
N LEU A 61 4.08 8.15 -14.31
CA LEU A 61 5.41 8.45 -13.75
C LEU A 61 6.11 7.22 -13.17
N ARG A 62 5.38 6.27 -12.57
CA ARG A 62 5.96 4.99 -12.11
C ARG A 62 6.46 4.14 -13.27
N THR A 63 5.75 4.14 -14.39
CA THR A 63 6.18 3.45 -15.61
C THR A 63 7.46 4.08 -16.17
N ASP A 64 7.50 5.42 -16.22
CA ASP A 64 8.69 6.14 -16.67
C ASP A 64 9.87 5.96 -15.71
N LEU A 65 9.62 5.91 -14.40
CA LEU A 65 10.64 5.61 -13.38
C LEU A 65 11.26 4.23 -13.62
N ALA A 66 10.44 3.21 -13.87
CA ALA A 66 10.93 1.86 -14.16
C ALA A 66 11.81 1.84 -15.42
N ARG A 67 11.38 2.50 -16.50
CA ARG A 67 12.16 2.63 -17.74
C ARG A 67 13.52 3.31 -17.50
N ASN A 68 13.55 4.38 -16.71
CA ASN A 68 14.80 5.06 -16.38
C ASN A 68 15.71 4.22 -15.48
N GLN A 69 15.15 3.45 -14.55
CA GLN A 69 15.93 2.50 -13.74
C GLN A 69 16.53 1.39 -14.59
N ASP A 70 15.82 0.91 -15.60
CA ASP A 70 16.33 -0.08 -16.54
C ASP A 70 17.42 0.50 -17.44
N ALA A 71 17.24 1.74 -17.92
CA ALA A 71 18.30 2.48 -18.63
C ALA A 71 19.55 2.65 -17.76
N GLN A 72 19.40 2.99 -16.48
CA GLN A 72 20.53 3.09 -15.53
C GLN A 72 21.25 1.75 -15.34
N LYS A 73 20.50 0.64 -15.25
CA LYS A 73 21.11 -0.70 -15.19
C LYS A 73 21.92 -0.97 -16.46
N LEU A 74 21.35 -0.71 -17.63
CA LEU A 74 22.02 -0.88 -18.92
C LEU A 74 23.27 -0.01 -19.04
N GLU A 75 23.24 1.25 -18.56
CA GLU A 75 24.40 2.13 -18.52
C GLU A 75 25.49 1.59 -17.59
N ARG A 76 25.13 1.05 -16.42
CA ARG A 76 26.10 0.41 -15.51
C ARG A 76 26.73 -0.85 -16.09
N PHE A 77 25.97 -1.65 -16.85
CA PHE A 77 26.52 -2.80 -17.57
C PHE A 77 27.36 -2.37 -18.78
N GLY A 78 26.90 -1.34 -19.50
CA GLY A 78 27.54 -0.77 -20.68
C GLY A 78 28.80 0.00 -20.37
N SER A 79 28.91 0.72 -19.25
CA SER A 79 30.13 1.46 -18.85
C SER A 79 31.24 0.53 -18.35
N ARG A 80 30.88 -0.66 -17.83
CA ARG A 80 31.84 -1.76 -17.60
C ARG A 80 32.37 -2.35 -18.90
N LEU A 81 31.57 -2.38 -19.97
CA LEU A 81 32.00 -2.79 -21.31
C LEU A 81 32.72 -1.66 -22.08
N GLY A 82 32.32 -0.40 -21.86
CA GLY A 82 32.84 0.80 -22.51
C GLY A 82 34.18 1.28 -21.97
N ARG A 83 34.49 0.97 -20.69
CA ARG A 83 35.86 1.17 -20.17
C ARG A 83 36.91 0.27 -20.81
N VAL A 84 36.50 -0.86 -21.42
CA VAL A 84 37.41 -1.77 -22.16
C VAL A 84 37.68 -1.24 -23.58
N VAL A 85 36.89 -0.27 -24.06
CA VAL A 85 37.05 0.38 -25.38
C VAL A 85 37.65 1.78 -25.24
N SER A 86 38.09 2.16 -24.03
CA SER A 86 38.76 3.45 -23.77
C SER A 86 40.26 3.41 -24.08
N ASP A 87 40.87 2.23 -24.05
CA ASP A 87 42.11 2.01 -24.78
C ASP A 87 41.67 1.73 -26.20
N HIS A 88 42.01 2.60 -27.14
CA HIS A 88 41.65 2.51 -28.56
C HIS A 88 42.19 1.27 -29.25
N THR A 89 42.41 0.16 -28.56
CA THR A 89 43.17 -1.00 -28.99
C THR A 89 42.32 -2.24 -28.76
N CYS A 90 41.91 -2.89 -29.86
CA CYS A 90 41.12 -4.11 -29.83
C CYS A 90 41.80 -5.19 -28.97
N PRO A 91 41.17 -5.72 -27.91
CA PRO A 91 41.81 -6.69 -27.01
C PRO A 91 42.01 -8.10 -27.62
N THR A 92 41.58 -8.32 -28.87
CA THR A 92 41.74 -9.61 -29.57
C THR A 92 42.89 -9.61 -30.57
N CYS A 93 43.12 -8.48 -31.27
CA CYS A 93 44.15 -8.36 -32.30
C CYS A 93 45.10 -7.17 -32.10
N HIS A 94 44.92 -6.41 -31.01
CA HIS A 94 45.68 -5.21 -30.65
C HIS A 94 45.75 -4.12 -31.74
N GLN A 95 44.77 -4.07 -32.65
CA GLN A 95 44.66 -2.99 -33.64
C GLN A 95 43.92 -1.78 -33.09
N GLU A 96 44.34 -0.59 -33.52
CA GLU A 96 43.70 0.66 -33.13
C GLU A 96 42.31 0.82 -33.78
N LEU A 97 41.27 1.03 -32.97
CA LEU A 97 39.91 1.27 -33.41
C LEU A 97 39.67 2.79 -33.46
N SER A 98 39.52 3.34 -34.66
CA SER A 98 39.20 4.76 -34.87
C SER A 98 37.84 5.08 -34.23
N ALA A 99 37.87 5.96 -33.24
CA ALA A 99 36.72 6.32 -32.41
C ALA A 99 35.79 7.32 -33.08
N GLU A 100 35.04 6.93 -34.11
CA GLU A 100 33.93 7.77 -34.62
C GLU A 100 33.04 6.95 -35.56
N LEU A 101 32.10 6.18 -34.99
CA LEU A 101 31.06 5.49 -35.75
C LEU A 101 29.65 6.08 -35.56
N LEU A 102 29.48 7.07 -34.67
CA LEU A 102 28.20 7.74 -34.48
C LEU A 102 28.41 9.25 -34.26
N PRO A 103 27.63 10.12 -34.92
CA PRO A 103 27.64 11.55 -34.63
C PRO A 103 27.18 11.78 -33.20
N VAL A 104 27.97 12.49 -32.40
CA VAL A 104 27.61 12.93 -31.06
C VAL A 104 26.49 13.96 -31.19
N ALA A 105 25.25 13.51 -31.10
CA ALA A 105 24.17 14.42 -30.78
C ALA A 105 24.39 14.85 -29.33
N GLU A 106 24.83 16.09 -29.13
CA GLU A 106 24.78 16.78 -27.84
C GLU A 106 23.31 17.01 -27.45
N VAL A 107 22.59 15.91 -27.17
CA VAL A 107 21.36 16.02 -26.41
C VAL A 107 21.82 16.23 -24.98
N LYS A 108 21.65 17.46 -24.50
CA LYS A 108 21.74 17.85 -23.09
C LYS A 108 20.62 17.16 -22.29
N GLY A 109 20.59 15.84 -22.32
CA GLY A 109 19.76 15.02 -21.46
C GLY A 109 20.34 15.08 -20.05
N MET A 110 19.50 15.30 -19.05
CA MET A 110 19.90 15.12 -17.65
C MET A 110 20.50 13.72 -17.48
N ALA A 111 21.51 13.58 -16.62
CA ALA A 111 22.04 12.27 -16.27
C ALA A 111 20.89 11.36 -15.79
N VAL A 112 20.93 10.07 -16.12
CA VAL A 112 19.84 9.14 -15.82
C VAL A 112 19.50 9.12 -14.32
N GLU A 113 20.51 9.29 -13.46
CA GLU A 113 20.38 9.47 -12.02
C GLU A 113 19.55 10.71 -11.63
N GLU A 114 19.76 11.84 -12.30
CA GLU A 114 19.03 13.08 -12.04
C GLU A 114 17.57 12.95 -12.48
N ASN A 115 17.33 12.29 -13.61
CA ASN A 115 15.97 12.03 -14.08
C ASN A 115 15.21 11.11 -13.13
N ILE A 116 15.85 10.06 -12.59
CA ILE A 116 15.27 9.18 -11.57
C ILE A 116 14.88 9.98 -10.31
N ARG A 117 15.77 10.88 -9.83
CA ARG A 117 15.47 11.73 -8.66
C ARG A 117 14.30 12.69 -8.94
N PHE A 118 14.26 13.29 -10.12
CA PHE A 118 13.21 14.20 -10.54
C PHE A 118 11.85 13.51 -10.66
N ILE A 119 11.79 12.33 -11.29
CA ILE A 119 10.54 11.56 -11.39
C ILE A 119 10.03 11.14 -10.00
N ARG A 120 10.93 10.78 -9.08
CA ARG A 120 10.56 10.48 -7.69
C ARG A 120 9.93 11.68 -6.98
N SER A 121 10.55 12.86 -7.06
CA SER A 121 9.99 14.06 -6.43
C SER A 121 8.64 14.46 -7.04
N GLN A 122 8.45 14.26 -8.35
CA GLN A 122 7.14 14.45 -8.98
C GLN A 122 6.09 13.46 -8.46
N ILE A 123 6.45 12.17 -8.29
CA ILE A 123 5.54 11.18 -7.70
C ILE A 123 5.12 11.59 -6.29
N ASP A 124 6.06 12.04 -5.47
CA ASP A 124 5.78 12.46 -4.09
C ASP A 124 4.88 13.70 -4.05
N LEU A 125 5.12 14.68 -4.94
CA LEU A 125 4.26 15.84 -5.11
C LEU A 125 2.82 15.44 -5.46
N TYR A 126 2.64 14.62 -6.49
CA TYR A 126 1.29 14.20 -6.91
C TYR A 126 0.60 13.33 -5.86
N ARG A 127 1.34 12.55 -5.07
CA ARG A 127 0.76 11.82 -3.92
C ARG A 127 0.27 12.77 -2.84
N ALA A 128 1.06 13.79 -2.49
CA ALA A 128 0.65 14.80 -1.54
C ALA A 128 -0.60 15.55 -2.02
N SER A 129 -0.63 15.96 -3.30
CA SER A 129 -1.80 16.59 -3.92
C SER A 129 -3.03 15.66 -3.92
N SER A 130 -2.87 14.38 -4.27
CA SER A 130 -3.96 13.39 -4.22
C SER A 130 -4.52 13.23 -2.82
N SER A 131 -3.65 13.13 -1.80
CA SER A 131 -4.07 13.01 -0.40
C SER A 131 -4.78 14.27 0.09
N ALA A 132 -4.34 15.46 -0.32
CA ALA A 132 -5.01 16.71 0.01
C ALA A 132 -6.40 16.80 -0.65
N SER A 133 -6.52 16.46 -1.94
CA SER A 133 -7.80 16.42 -2.64
C SER A 133 -8.75 15.35 -2.09
N GLU A 134 -8.24 14.20 -1.64
CA GLU A 134 -9.06 13.18 -0.95
C GLU A 134 -9.59 13.68 0.39
N ALA A 135 -8.78 14.42 1.16
CA ALA A 135 -9.24 15.05 2.40
C ALA A 135 -10.33 16.10 2.12
N GLU A 136 -10.15 16.92 1.08
CA GLU A 136 -11.17 17.88 0.65
C GLU A 136 -12.46 17.19 0.19
N SER A 137 -12.35 16.10 -0.58
CA SER A 137 -13.51 15.31 -1.00
C SER A 137 -14.30 14.77 0.20
N ASN A 138 -13.61 14.31 1.24
CA ASN A 138 -14.25 13.86 2.48
C ASN A 138 -14.94 15.02 3.22
N ASN A 139 -14.34 16.21 3.25
CA ASN A 139 -14.95 17.39 3.86
C ASN A 139 -16.24 17.79 3.12
N LEU A 140 -16.17 17.91 1.79
CA LEU A 140 -17.34 18.21 0.96
C LEU A 140 -18.46 17.18 1.15
N ARG A 141 -18.10 15.90 1.31
CA ARG A 141 -19.08 14.84 1.59
C ARG A 141 -19.76 15.00 2.94
N LEU A 142 -19.01 15.33 4.00
CA LEU A 142 -19.58 15.60 5.32
C LEU A 142 -20.50 16.84 5.29
N MET A 143 -20.09 17.89 4.58
CA MET A 143 -20.94 19.07 4.37
C MET A 143 -22.22 18.72 3.63
N TYR A 144 -22.13 17.92 2.56
CA TYR A 144 -23.28 17.44 1.80
C TYR A 144 -24.25 16.65 2.69
N ASP A 145 -23.75 15.68 3.47
CA ASP A 145 -24.60 14.85 4.33
C ASP A 145 -25.32 15.68 5.40
N SER A 146 -24.66 16.69 5.97
CA SER A 146 -25.29 17.59 6.95
C SER A 146 -26.39 18.46 6.36
N ILE A 147 -26.19 19.01 5.15
CA ILE A 147 -27.20 19.83 4.46
C ILE A 147 -28.38 18.97 4.01
N VAL A 148 -28.14 17.74 3.56
CA VAL A 148 -29.22 16.80 3.21
C VAL A 148 -30.08 16.47 4.43
N LEU A 149 -29.47 16.33 5.61
CA LEU A 149 -30.19 16.11 6.85
C LEU A 149 -31.05 17.34 7.21
N GLU A 150 -30.48 18.54 7.13
CA GLU A 150 -31.21 19.80 7.35
C GLU A 150 -32.40 19.96 6.38
N LEU A 151 -32.18 19.67 5.10
CA LEU A 151 -33.23 19.68 4.07
C LEU A 151 -34.37 18.71 4.42
N SER A 152 -34.05 17.51 4.89
CA SER A 152 -35.05 16.52 5.31
C SER A 152 -35.89 16.99 6.51
N GLU A 153 -35.26 17.71 7.45
CA GLU A 153 -35.92 18.29 8.61
C GLU A 153 -36.88 19.42 8.19
N LYS A 154 -36.43 20.34 7.34
CA LYS A 154 -37.25 21.43 6.79
C LYS A 154 -38.44 20.91 5.98
N LEU A 155 -38.23 19.89 5.14
CA LEU A 155 -39.32 19.23 4.40
C LEU A 155 -40.36 18.59 5.34
N THR A 156 -39.91 18.02 6.45
CA THR A 156 -40.80 17.48 7.48
C THR A 156 -41.59 18.60 8.17
N ARG A 157 -40.93 19.72 8.47
CA ARG A 157 -41.56 20.91 9.08
C ARG A 157 -42.63 21.51 8.17
N ILE A 158 -42.38 21.64 6.87
CA ILE A 158 -43.36 22.11 5.90
C ILE A 158 -44.60 21.21 5.87
N ARG A 159 -44.41 19.89 5.91
CA ARG A 159 -45.55 18.94 5.96
C ARG A 159 -46.38 19.15 7.22
N GLN A 160 -45.74 19.34 8.38
CA GLN A 160 -46.44 19.60 9.65
C GLN A 160 -47.20 20.94 9.62
N LEU A 161 -46.59 22.00 9.11
CA LEU A 161 -47.24 23.32 8.96
C LEU A 161 -48.42 23.25 7.98
N GLY A 162 -48.24 22.56 6.85
CA GLY A 162 -49.29 22.34 5.86
C GLY A 162 -50.45 21.51 6.40
N GLU A 163 -50.20 20.58 7.31
CA GLU A 163 -51.24 19.80 7.99
C GLU A 163 -51.95 20.62 9.07
N ALA A 164 -51.22 21.46 9.82
CA ALA A 164 -51.79 22.37 10.81
C ALA A 164 -52.76 23.38 10.18
N LEU A 165 -52.42 23.93 9.00
CA LEU A 165 -53.29 24.83 8.22
C LEU A 165 -54.54 24.14 7.66
N ARG A 166 -54.56 22.81 7.56
CA ARG A 166 -55.64 22.03 6.92
C ARG A 166 -56.67 21.47 7.91
N ARG A 167 -56.44 21.57 9.23
CA ARG A 167 -57.34 21.04 10.27
C ARG A 167 -58.36 22.09 10.74
N PRO A 168 -59.67 21.74 10.85
CA PRO A 168 -60.69 22.67 11.35
C PRO A 168 -60.64 22.83 12.88
N SER A 169 -60.88 24.06 13.35
CA SER A 169 -60.76 24.50 14.74
C SER A 169 -61.90 24.00 15.63
N GLY A 170 -61.60 23.13 16.61
CA GLY A 170 -62.53 22.74 17.67
C GLY A 170 -61.78 22.53 19.00
N ALA A 171 -62.14 23.28 20.04
CA ALA A 171 -61.37 23.44 21.28
C ALA A 171 -61.16 22.15 22.11
N THR A 172 -62.04 21.15 22.01
CA THR A 172 -61.91 19.86 22.70
C THR A 172 -60.91 18.91 22.04
N ALA A 173 -60.59 19.11 20.76
CA ALA A 173 -59.61 18.29 20.06
C ALA A 173 -58.16 18.68 20.42
N ARG A 174 -57.92 19.89 20.93
CA ARG A 174 -56.57 20.47 21.04
C ARG A 174 -55.67 19.78 22.07
N SER A 175 -56.18 19.46 23.27
CA SER A 175 -55.41 18.77 24.32
C SER A 175 -55.11 17.31 23.96
N SER A 176 -56.09 16.61 23.37
CA SER A 176 -55.91 15.26 22.85
C SER A 176 -54.92 15.23 21.68
N ILE A 177 -54.99 16.22 20.77
CA ILE A 177 -54.04 16.36 19.66
C ILE A 177 -52.63 16.67 20.18
N GLU A 178 -52.48 17.53 21.18
CA GLU A 178 -51.16 17.84 21.76
C GLU A 178 -50.51 16.61 22.41
N GLN A 179 -51.29 15.82 23.17
CA GLN A 179 -50.82 14.53 23.68
C GLN A 179 -50.44 13.57 22.55
N LEU A 180 -51.24 13.51 21.47
CA LEU A 180 -50.98 12.65 20.32
C LEU A 180 -49.68 13.06 19.61
N VAL A 181 -49.44 14.36 19.42
CA VAL A 181 -48.21 14.89 18.81
C VAL A 181 -46.99 14.59 19.70
N ARG A 182 -47.10 14.76 21.02
CA ARG A 182 -46.02 14.40 21.96
C ARG A 182 -45.70 12.91 21.91
N LEU A 183 -46.73 12.06 21.86
CA LEU A 183 -46.57 10.61 21.75
C LEU A 183 -45.94 10.20 20.41
N GLN A 184 -46.37 10.81 19.30
CA GLN A 184 -45.78 10.60 17.98
C GLN A 184 -44.31 11.03 17.92
N ALA A 185 -43.97 12.19 18.49
CA ALA A 185 -42.58 12.64 18.58
C ALA A 185 -41.72 11.68 19.41
N ARG A 186 -42.28 11.14 20.50
CA ARG A 186 -41.60 10.14 21.34
C ARG A 186 -41.42 8.80 20.63
N LEU A 187 -42.43 8.35 19.89
CA LEU A 187 -42.36 7.14 19.07
C LEU A 187 -41.25 7.26 18.02
N LYS A 188 -41.22 8.38 17.28
CA LYS A 188 -40.21 8.62 16.25
C LYS A 188 -38.78 8.63 16.82
N ARG A 189 -38.58 9.16 18.04
CA ARG A 189 -37.29 9.08 18.74
C ARG A 189 -36.90 7.64 19.06
N PHE A 190 -37.84 6.83 19.54
CA PHE A 190 -37.56 5.41 19.81
C PHE A 190 -37.29 4.60 18.54
N GLU A 191 -37.97 4.90 17.44
CA GLU A 191 -37.68 4.29 16.14
C GLU A 191 -36.28 4.64 15.64
N SER A 192 -35.86 5.91 15.77
CA SER A 192 -34.50 6.34 15.42
C SER A 192 -33.44 5.63 16.26
N MET A 193 -33.66 5.54 17.57
CA MET A 193 -32.76 4.85 18.50
C MET A 193 -32.67 3.34 18.19
N ARG A 194 -33.79 2.72 17.79
CA ARG A 194 -33.80 1.32 17.36
C ARG A 194 -32.99 1.13 16.07
N ALA A 195 -33.19 1.99 15.07
CA ALA A 195 -32.44 1.92 13.81
C ALA A 195 -30.92 2.09 14.03
N GLU A 196 -30.52 2.97 14.94
CA GLU A 196 -29.10 3.11 15.32
C GLU A 196 -28.55 1.86 16.00
N ALA A 197 -29.31 1.25 16.90
CA ALA A 197 -28.93 0.02 17.59
C ALA A 197 -28.82 -1.16 16.62
N ASP A 198 -29.78 -1.32 15.71
CA ASP A 198 -29.76 -2.35 14.66
C ASP A 198 -28.50 -2.17 13.78
N GLY A 199 -28.19 -0.93 13.38
CA GLY A 199 -26.97 -0.62 12.63
C GLY A 199 -25.67 -0.85 13.42
N MET A 200 -25.68 -0.76 14.75
CA MET A 200 -24.53 -1.16 15.58
C MET A 200 -24.35 -2.68 15.59
N ILE A 201 -25.45 -3.43 15.71
CA ILE A 201 -25.44 -4.90 15.68
C ILE A 201 -24.85 -5.40 14.36
N ASP A 202 -25.31 -4.86 13.23
CA ASP A 202 -24.80 -5.24 11.90
C ASP A 202 -23.28 -4.99 11.77
N ARG A 203 -22.80 -3.86 12.30
CA ARG A 203 -21.35 -3.55 12.31
C ARG A 203 -20.57 -4.52 13.19
N PHE A 204 -21.08 -4.88 14.37
CA PHE A 204 -20.42 -5.84 15.25
C PHE A 204 -20.36 -7.23 14.61
N SER A 205 -21.43 -7.67 13.96
CA SER A 205 -21.44 -8.93 13.21
C SER A 205 -20.41 -8.94 12.09
N ALA A 206 -20.32 -7.88 11.29
CA ALA A 206 -19.32 -7.78 10.23
C ALA A 206 -17.87 -7.83 10.76
N ILE A 207 -17.61 -7.20 11.92
CA ILE A 207 -16.29 -7.25 12.56
C ILE A 207 -16.00 -8.66 13.08
N ALA A 208 -16.98 -9.34 13.69
CA ALA A 208 -16.83 -10.70 14.17
C ALA A 208 -16.51 -11.67 13.02
N ASP A 209 -17.24 -11.58 11.91
CA ASP A 209 -17.01 -12.39 10.71
C ASP A 209 -15.61 -12.15 10.13
N ALA A 210 -15.16 -10.89 10.08
CA ALA A 210 -13.82 -10.56 9.62
C ALA A 210 -12.73 -11.15 10.55
N LEU A 211 -12.94 -11.09 11.86
CA LEU A 211 -12.02 -11.69 12.83
C LEU A 211 -11.97 -13.22 12.71
N ASP A 212 -13.09 -13.89 12.47
CA ASP A 212 -13.14 -15.34 12.29
C ASP A 212 -12.47 -15.78 10.98
N GLN A 213 -12.48 -14.94 9.94
CA GLN A 213 -11.71 -15.18 8.71
C GLN A 213 -10.21 -14.94 8.88
N LEU A 214 -9.82 -13.91 9.66
CA LEU A 214 -8.41 -13.53 9.83
C LEU A 214 -7.67 -14.42 10.83
N ARG A 215 -8.35 -14.98 11.83
CA ARG A 215 -7.73 -15.87 12.83
C ARG A 215 -7.01 -17.09 12.24
N PRO A 216 -7.61 -17.89 11.34
CA PRO A 216 -6.90 -19.03 10.73
C PRO A 216 -5.77 -18.57 9.80
N GLN A 217 -5.90 -17.41 9.14
CA GLN A 217 -4.81 -16.86 8.32
C GLN A 217 -3.62 -16.45 9.19
N LEU A 218 -3.87 -15.86 10.36
CA LEU A 218 -2.82 -15.52 11.31
C LEU A 218 -2.15 -16.76 11.91
N GLU A 219 -2.92 -17.81 12.21
CA GLU A 219 -2.36 -19.10 12.64
C GLU A 219 -1.49 -19.75 11.54
N ALA A 220 -1.90 -19.63 10.28
CA ALA A 220 -1.13 -20.13 9.14
C ALA A 220 0.19 -19.38 8.91
N VAL A 221 0.28 -18.10 9.31
CA VAL A 221 1.50 -17.29 9.20
C VAL A 221 2.45 -17.51 10.39
N LYS A 222 1.93 -17.99 11.53
CA LYS A 222 2.67 -18.04 12.81
C LYS A 222 3.78 -19.08 12.92
N SER A 223 4.05 -19.89 11.90
CA SER A 223 5.30 -20.64 11.88
C SER A 223 6.41 -19.77 11.26
N ASP A 224 7.17 -19.08 12.11
CA ASP A 224 8.51 -18.55 11.75
C ASP A 224 9.50 -19.67 11.34
N ASP A 225 9.06 -20.93 11.40
CA ASP A 225 9.80 -22.11 10.97
C ASP A 225 9.64 -22.38 9.47
N PHE A 226 10.73 -22.83 8.86
CA PHE A 226 10.74 -23.38 7.51
C PHE A 226 9.63 -24.43 7.33
N SER A 227 8.88 -24.33 6.23
CA SER A 227 7.98 -25.40 5.79
C SER A 227 8.74 -26.73 5.68
N GLU A 228 8.07 -27.87 5.86
CA GLU A 228 8.68 -29.19 5.66
C GLU A 228 9.36 -29.32 4.28
N ILE A 229 8.80 -28.65 3.27
CA ILE A 229 9.38 -28.59 1.92
C ILE A 229 10.67 -27.76 1.90
N ASP A 230 10.71 -26.67 2.66
CA ASP A 230 11.88 -25.79 2.73
C ASP A 230 13.02 -26.44 3.52
N ILE A 231 12.71 -27.15 4.60
CA ILE A 231 13.68 -28.01 5.31
C ILE A 231 14.26 -29.04 4.34
N GLY A 232 13.41 -29.72 3.58
CA GLY A 232 13.84 -30.71 2.58
C GLY A 232 14.72 -30.12 1.47
N LYS A 233 14.50 -28.86 1.06
CA LYS A 233 15.38 -28.16 0.10
C LYS A 233 16.75 -27.88 0.69
N ILE A 234 16.81 -27.41 1.94
CA ILE A 234 18.07 -27.06 2.63
C ILE A 234 18.91 -28.31 2.87
N ASP A 235 18.30 -29.41 3.35
CA ASP A 235 19.00 -30.66 3.60
C ASP A 235 19.53 -31.29 2.29
N TYR A 236 18.75 -31.20 1.21
CA TYR A 236 19.20 -31.65 -0.11
C TYR A 236 20.33 -30.76 -0.66
N PHE A 237 20.25 -29.45 -0.44
CA PHE A 237 21.29 -28.50 -0.81
C PHE A 237 22.61 -28.81 -0.10
N GLU A 238 22.56 -29.09 1.21
CA GLU A 238 23.73 -29.50 2.01
C GLU A 238 24.36 -30.78 1.50
N THR A 239 23.54 -31.81 1.29
CA THR A 239 24.02 -33.10 0.79
C THR A 239 24.76 -32.93 -0.56
N ARG A 240 24.17 -32.17 -1.49
CA ARG A 240 24.78 -31.93 -2.81
C ARG A 240 26.05 -31.08 -2.74
N LEU A 241 26.08 -30.09 -1.85
CA LEU A 241 27.27 -29.30 -1.60
C LEU A 241 28.44 -30.19 -1.13
N GLN A 242 28.19 -31.04 -0.13
CA GLN A 242 29.19 -31.95 0.43
C GLN A 242 29.69 -32.96 -0.61
N GLU A 243 28.79 -33.59 -1.38
CA GLU A 243 29.16 -34.49 -2.47
C GLU A 243 30.06 -33.81 -3.51
N ARG A 244 29.75 -32.57 -3.89
CA ARG A 244 30.56 -31.80 -4.85
C ARG A 244 31.92 -31.40 -4.30
N LEU A 245 32.00 -31.08 -3.00
CA LEU A 245 33.28 -30.83 -2.33
C LEU A 245 34.19 -32.06 -2.34
N VAL A 246 33.63 -33.26 -2.14
CA VAL A 246 34.36 -34.52 -2.29
C VAL A 246 34.84 -34.70 -3.75
N ASN A 247 33.95 -34.52 -4.72
CA ASN A 247 34.28 -34.68 -6.14
C ASN A 247 35.36 -33.69 -6.62
N PHE A 248 35.34 -32.46 -6.12
CA PHE A 248 36.36 -31.46 -6.46
C PHE A 248 37.65 -31.58 -5.63
N SER A 249 37.76 -32.62 -4.80
CA SER A 249 38.95 -32.88 -3.98
C SER A 249 39.29 -31.69 -3.06
N PHE A 250 38.29 -31.15 -2.38
CA PHE A 250 38.45 -30.12 -1.35
C PHE A 250 39.27 -30.68 -0.16
N LYS A 251 40.26 -29.92 0.32
CA LYS A 251 41.23 -30.43 1.33
C LYS A 251 41.28 -29.66 2.64
N THR A 252 40.83 -28.40 2.66
CA THR A 252 40.95 -27.53 3.84
C THR A 252 40.15 -28.08 5.03
N PHE A 253 38.93 -28.56 4.79
CA PHE A 253 38.08 -29.22 5.79
C PHE A 253 37.51 -30.51 5.23
N ARG A 254 36.97 -31.39 6.07
CA ARG A 254 36.22 -32.54 5.54
C ARG A 254 34.90 -32.03 4.99
N ALA A 255 34.46 -32.60 3.86
CA ALA A 255 33.17 -32.22 3.27
C ALA A 255 32.01 -32.37 4.26
N SER A 256 32.02 -33.41 5.10
CA SER A 256 31.02 -33.65 6.14
C SER A 256 31.01 -32.63 7.30
N GLU A 257 32.04 -31.79 7.40
CA GLU A 257 32.14 -30.73 8.41
C GLU A 257 31.57 -29.39 7.88
N ILE A 258 31.17 -29.33 6.61
CA ILE A 258 30.60 -28.14 5.99
C ILE A 258 29.08 -28.23 6.02
N HIS A 259 28.46 -27.27 6.69
CA HIS A 259 27.00 -27.17 6.84
C HIS A 259 26.49 -25.85 6.28
N ILE A 260 25.18 -25.77 6.01
CA ILE A 260 24.53 -24.53 5.55
C ILE A 260 23.74 -23.90 6.68
N SER A 261 23.99 -22.62 6.92
CA SER A 261 23.28 -21.86 7.95
C SER A 261 21.82 -21.68 7.54
N ARG A 262 20.92 -21.90 8.50
CA ARG A 262 19.49 -21.76 8.28
C ARG A 262 19.02 -20.31 8.27
N GLU A 263 19.87 -19.36 8.64
CA GLU A 263 19.52 -17.94 8.67
C GLU A 263 19.94 -17.20 7.39
N ASP A 264 21.17 -17.45 6.91
CA ASP A 264 21.77 -16.72 5.79
C ASP A 264 22.13 -17.61 4.59
N PHE A 265 21.85 -18.92 4.68
CA PHE A 265 22.13 -19.94 3.66
C PHE A 265 23.59 -20.03 3.25
N ARG A 266 24.52 -19.54 4.08
CA ARG A 266 25.96 -19.59 3.79
C ARG A 266 26.59 -20.88 4.32
N PRO A 267 27.60 -21.41 3.61
CA PRO A 267 28.36 -22.54 4.11
C PRO A 267 29.24 -22.11 5.29
N PHE A 268 29.24 -22.90 6.35
CA PHE A 268 30.11 -22.73 7.52
C PHE A 268 30.70 -24.08 7.94
N GLY A 269 31.87 -24.04 8.59
CA GLY A 269 32.53 -25.26 9.08
C GLY A 269 32.19 -25.52 10.54
N ILE A 270 31.77 -26.73 10.89
CA ILE A 270 31.65 -27.17 12.28
C ILE A 270 32.80 -28.14 12.57
N ILE A 271 33.73 -27.74 13.43
CA ILE A 271 34.94 -28.51 13.74
C ILE A 271 35.02 -28.71 15.25
N ARG A 272 35.53 -29.87 15.67
CA ARG A 272 35.87 -30.12 17.07
C ARG A 272 37.15 -29.37 17.44
N ASP A 273 37.05 -28.46 18.41
CA ASP A 273 38.23 -27.80 18.96
C ASP A 273 39.08 -28.78 19.80
N LYS A 274 40.30 -28.38 20.17
CA LYS A 274 41.23 -29.16 21.01
C LYS A 274 40.64 -29.53 22.38
N SER A 275 39.57 -28.85 22.79
CA SER A 275 38.80 -29.06 24.02
C SER A 275 37.61 -30.05 23.84
N GLY A 276 37.37 -30.54 22.64
CA GLY A 276 36.30 -31.51 22.33
C GLY A 276 34.92 -30.89 22.03
N GLU A 277 34.79 -29.57 22.05
CA GLU A 277 33.54 -28.84 21.77
C GLU A 277 33.43 -28.49 20.27
N TYR A 278 32.21 -28.50 19.74
CA TYR A 278 31.93 -28.16 18.35
C TYR A 278 31.84 -26.63 18.20
N VAL A 279 32.77 -26.05 17.45
CA VAL A 279 32.80 -24.60 17.19
C VAL A 279 32.47 -24.33 15.73
N SER A 280 31.55 -23.39 15.49
CA SER A 280 31.25 -22.88 14.15
C SER A 280 32.34 -21.91 13.72
N ARG A 281 32.96 -22.16 12.56
CA ARG A 281 34.03 -21.34 12.00
C ARG A 281 33.65 -20.79 10.64
N GLU A 282 33.90 -19.49 10.46
CA GLU A 282 33.78 -18.85 9.16
C GLU A 282 34.92 -19.30 8.23
N LEU A 283 34.55 -19.77 7.04
CA LEU A 283 35.47 -20.43 6.11
C LEU A 283 36.47 -19.45 5.45
N GLY A 284 36.25 -18.12 5.54
CA GLY A 284 36.95 -17.13 4.72
C GLY A 284 38.45 -16.97 4.97
N PHE A 285 38.93 -17.18 6.19
CA PHE A 285 40.33 -16.88 6.56
C PHE A 285 41.28 -18.09 6.52
N GLU A 286 40.76 -19.31 6.49
CA GLU A 286 41.56 -20.53 6.60
C GLU A 286 41.61 -21.36 5.31
N MET A 287 40.84 -20.99 4.29
CA MET A 287 40.82 -21.69 3.01
C MET A 287 41.97 -21.28 2.10
N SER A 288 42.57 -22.26 1.42
CA SER A 288 43.46 -21.97 0.29
C SER A 288 42.68 -21.30 -0.85
N ALA A 289 43.34 -20.48 -1.67
CA ALA A 289 42.72 -19.81 -2.82
C ALA A 289 42.07 -20.81 -3.79
N SER A 290 42.65 -22.00 -3.95
CA SER A 290 42.10 -23.07 -4.79
C SER A 290 40.83 -23.68 -4.18
N ASP A 291 40.82 -23.91 -2.87
CA ASP A 291 39.66 -24.45 -2.15
C ASP A 291 38.52 -23.41 -2.05
N ALA A 292 38.84 -22.12 -1.99
CA ALA A 292 37.84 -21.05 -2.09
C ALA A 292 37.08 -21.08 -3.43
N ILE A 293 37.79 -21.36 -4.53
CA ILE A 293 37.18 -21.52 -5.85
C ILE A 293 36.31 -22.80 -5.89
N ARG A 294 36.84 -23.93 -5.39
CA ARG A 294 36.10 -25.21 -5.33
C ARG A 294 34.82 -25.09 -4.51
N MET A 295 34.85 -24.36 -3.40
CA MET A 295 33.67 -24.10 -2.56
C MET A 295 32.61 -23.30 -3.31
N LYS A 296 33.00 -22.19 -3.97
CA LYS A 296 32.06 -21.39 -4.78
C LYS A 296 31.40 -22.21 -5.88
N TRP A 297 32.19 -23.01 -6.60
CA TRP A 297 31.66 -23.89 -7.65
C TRP A 297 30.74 -24.98 -7.09
N SER A 298 31.12 -25.61 -5.98
CA SER A 298 30.28 -26.62 -5.31
C SER A 298 28.95 -26.03 -4.87
N TYR A 299 28.99 -24.81 -4.31
CA TYR A 299 27.81 -24.06 -3.87
C TYR A 299 26.87 -23.73 -5.02
N TYR A 300 27.38 -23.11 -6.11
CA TYR A 300 26.52 -22.73 -7.24
C TYR A 300 25.91 -23.94 -7.94
N LEU A 301 26.68 -25.02 -8.10
CA LEU A 301 26.18 -26.22 -8.74
C LEU A 301 25.19 -26.99 -7.85
N ALA A 302 25.39 -27.00 -6.53
CA ALA A 302 24.41 -27.58 -5.61
C ALA A 302 23.09 -26.78 -5.60
N LEU A 303 23.12 -25.45 -5.72
CA LEU A 303 21.91 -24.66 -5.92
C LEU A 303 21.19 -25.00 -7.23
N LEU A 304 21.94 -25.25 -8.30
CA LEU A 304 21.37 -25.71 -9.57
C LEU A 304 20.70 -27.09 -9.42
N ASP A 305 21.30 -28.00 -8.66
CA ASP A 305 20.70 -29.33 -8.40
C ASP A 305 19.38 -29.21 -7.62
N VAL A 306 19.31 -28.29 -6.65
CA VAL A 306 18.07 -27.98 -5.91
C VAL A 306 17.01 -27.44 -6.88
N ALA A 307 17.40 -26.53 -7.78
CA ALA A 307 16.51 -25.95 -8.78
C ALA A 307 15.97 -26.97 -9.79
N GLN A 308 16.72 -28.04 -10.08
CA GLN A 308 16.28 -29.12 -10.95
C GLN A 308 15.31 -30.09 -10.25
N LYS A 309 15.50 -30.33 -8.95
CA LYS A 309 14.69 -31.28 -8.18
C LYS A 309 13.42 -30.67 -7.61
N PHE A 310 13.46 -29.40 -7.19
CA PHE A 310 12.35 -28.70 -6.57
C PHE A 310 11.90 -27.52 -7.42
N THR A 311 10.62 -27.17 -7.34
CA THR A 311 10.11 -25.93 -7.92
C THR A 311 10.70 -24.74 -7.14
N THR A 312 11.56 -23.99 -7.80
CA THR A 312 12.23 -22.80 -7.24
C THR A 312 12.17 -21.65 -8.25
N ASN A 313 12.50 -20.43 -7.80
CA ASN A 313 12.60 -19.25 -8.66
C ASN A 313 13.95 -19.15 -9.39
N HIS A 314 14.79 -20.19 -9.34
CA HIS A 314 16.10 -20.18 -9.97
C HIS A 314 15.96 -20.32 -11.51
N PRO A 315 16.65 -19.53 -12.33
CA PRO A 315 16.48 -19.48 -13.79
C PRO A 315 17.00 -20.72 -14.56
N GLY A 316 17.40 -21.78 -13.85
CA GLY A 316 17.83 -23.06 -14.45
C GLY A 316 19.22 -23.10 -15.07
N PHE A 317 20.02 -22.02 -14.97
CA PHE A 317 21.41 -22.00 -15.44
C PHE A 317 22.31 -21.19 -14.49
N VAL A 318 23.60 -21.51 -14.47
CA VAL A 318 24.61 -20.83 -13.66
C VAL A 318 25.65 -20.22 -14.60
N VAL A 319 25.94 -18.93 -14.42
CA VAL A 319 27.06 -18.25 -15.09
C VAL A 319 28.00 -17.73 -14.01
N SER A 320 29.24 -18.20 -14.02
CA SER A 320 30.29 -17.63 -13.19
C SER A 320 31.40 -17.05 -14.09
N VAL A 321 31.73 -15.79 -13.87
CA VAL A 321 32.90 -15.15 -14.50
C VAL A 321 34.04 -15.19 -13.49
N THR A 322 35.01 -16.07 -13.68
CA THR A 322 36.24 -16.07 -12.89
C THR A 322 37.17 -15.00 -13.45
N ASN A 323 37.24 -13.83 -12.80
CA ASN A 323 38.25 -12.82 -13.11
C ASN A 323 39.14 -12.59 -11.89
N THR A 324 40.28 -13.28 -11.85
CA THR A 324 41.40 -12.96 -10.95
C THR A 324 42.70 -13.18 -11.71
N PRO A 325 43.40 -12.11 -12.15
CA PRO A 325 44.80 -12.24 -12.54
C PRO A 325 45.69 -12.43 -11.29
N PRO A 326 46.81 -13.15 -11.38
CA PRO A 326 47.77 -13.28 -10.29
C PRO A 326 48.80 -12.15 -10.37
N SER A 327 48.76 -11.16 -9.46
CA SER A 327 49.95 -10.35 -9.15
C SER A 327 49.75 -9.47 -7.91
N LEU A 328 50.49 -9.82 -6.85
CA LEU A 328 51.33 -8.92 -6.04
C LEU A 328 50.75 -7.53 -5.71
N VAL A 329 50.27 -7.36 -4.47
CA VAL A 329 50.58 -6.16 -3.70
C VAL A 329 51.05 -6.62 -2.32
N SER A 330 52.36 -6.65 -2.19
CA SER A 330 53.08 -6.64 -0.93
C SER A 330 52.59 -5.46 -0.09
N LEU A 331 52.49 -5.72 1.22
CA LEU A 331 52.62 -4.70 2.25
C LEU A 331 53.81 -3.79 1.94
N GLU A 332 53.60 -2.47 1.92
CA GLU A 332 54.43 -1.48 2.60
C GLU A 332 53.84 -0.05 2.42
N ALA A 333 53.76 0.64 3.56
CA ALA A 333 53.39 2.05 3.81
C ALA A 333 51.92 2.48 3.65
#